data_AF-A0A7V4LC15-F1
#
_entry.id   AF-A0A7V4LC15-F1
#
_cell.length_a   1.000
_cell.length_b   1.000
_cell.length_c   1.000
_cell.angle_alpha   90.00
_cell.angle_beta   90.00
_cell.angle_gamma   90.00
#
_symmetry.space_group_name_H-M   'P 1'
#
loop_
_entity.id
_entity.type
_entity.pdbx_description
1 polymer ?
#
loop_
_entity_poly.entity_id
_entity_poly.type
_entity_poly.pdbx_seq_one_letter_code
_entity_poly.pdbx_strand_id
1 'polypeptide(L)'
;MPEGIYCNRSPINTKEQLDLLLSDTRGRQYYEEMKQLDVDVEKLQNTLQATFKSRLRTWLEMCAHCGLCSDSCFFYLANKKDPTQVPAYKIQSTLGVIVKRNGNVTNEHMRYCMDVAWGKCTCCNRCGSFCPYGIDMGVMFSYLRGLCFSQGFVPWEMKIGSGMHRIFRAQMDVTPGDWVETCEWMAEEQQDEWPGLEIP
;
A
#
# COMPACT_ATOMS: atom_id res chain seq x y z
N MET A 1 1.65 13.96 -20.11
CA MET A 1 0.41 13.83 -19.31
C MET A 1 0.50 14.83 -18.17
N PRO A 2 -0.55 15.63 -17.90
CA PRO A 2 -0.50 16.58 -16.79
C PRO A 2 -0.38 15.82 -15.46
N GLU A 3 0.64 16.13 -14.67
CA GLU A 3 0.80 15.65 -13.30
C GLU A 3 0.60 16.83 -12.35
N GLY A 4 0.09 16.57 -11.15
CA GLY A 4 -0.05 17.57 -10.11
C GLY A 4 1.28 17.94 -9.46
N ILE A 5 1.29 19.04 -8.72
CA ILE A 5 2.48 19.49 -7.97
C ILE A 5 2.75 18.52 -6.82
N TYR A 6 1.71 18.10 -6.10
CA TYR A 6 1.78 17.19 -4.96
C TYR A 6 1.57 15.73 -5.39
N CYS A 7 0.55 15.48 -6.22
CA CYS A 7 0.17 14.14 -6.70
C CYS A 7 0.71 13.88 -8.11
N ASN A 8 1.79 13.10 -8.15
CA ASN A 8 2.50 12.69 -9.36
C ASN A 8 3.06 11.26 -9.20
N ARG A 9 3.54 10.67 -10.29
CA ARG A 9 4.09 9.30 -10.33
C ARG A 9 5.50 9.19 -9.73
N SER A 10 6.17 10.32 -9.56
CA SER A 10 7.56 10.37 -9.10
C SER A 10 7.64 10.06 -7.59
N PRO A 11 8.53 9.14 -7.18
CA PRO A 11 8.87 8.98 -5.77
C PRO A 11 9.52 10.25 -5.21
N ILE A 12 9.31 10.49 -3.92
CA ILE A 12 10.00 11.55 -3.17
C ILE A 12 11.44 11.08 -2.90
N ASN A 13 12.42 11.87 -3.34
CA ASN A 13 13.84 11.54 -3.17
C ASN A 13 14.65 12.66 -2.51
N THR A 14 14.11 13.87 -2.41
CA THR A 14 14.80 15.01 -1.78
C THR A 14 13.98 15.61 -0.65
N LYS A 15 14.66 16.30 0.27
CA LYS A 15 14.02 16.94 1.43
C LYS A 15 13.04 18.03 0.99
N GLU A 16 13.38 18.79 -0.05
CA GLU A 16 12.52 19.85 -0.60
C GLU A 16 11.20 19.28 -1.15
N GLN A 17 11.24 18.11 -1.79
CA GLN A 17 10.04 17.43 -2.28
C GLN A 17 9.17 16.92 -1.12
N LEU A 18 9.81 16.45 -0.04
CA LEU A 18 9.11 16.00 1.16
C LEU A 18 8.45 17.18 1.89
N ASP A 19 9.19 18.27 2.12
CA ASP A 19 8.71 19.47 2.79
C ASP A 19 7.55 20.11 2.01
N LEU A 20 7.64 20.11 0.67
CA LEU A 20 6.54 20.51 -0.19
C LEU A 20 5.30 19.64 0.05
N LEU A 21 5.44 18.31 0.06
CA LEU A 21 4.29 17.42 0.29
C LEU A 21 3.70 17.56 1.69
N LEU A 22 4.55 17.79 2.71
CA LEU A 22 4.14 18.04 4.10
C LEU A 22 3.39 19.38 4.25
N SER A 23 3.67 20.36 3.39
CA SER A 23 2.95 21.65 3.40
C SER A 23 1.45 21.51 3.07
N ASP A 24 1.05 20.47 2.33
CA ASP A 24 -0.36 20.15 2.07
C ASP A 24 -0.98 19.39 3.26
N THR A 25 -1.38 20.15 4.27
CA THR A 25 -1.94 19.60 5.51
C THR A 25 -3.14 18.69 5.24
N ARG A 26 -3.02 17.41 5.62
CA ARG A 26 -4.02 16.33 5.40
C ARG A 26 -4.23 15.93 3.92
N GLY A 27 -3.30 16.28 3.04
CA GLY A 27 -3.35 15.89 1.63
C GLY A 27 -4.52 16.48 0.85
N ARG A 28 -5.03 17.67 1.21
CA ARG A 28 -6.23 18.24 0.58
C ARG A 28 -6.00 18.49 -0.91
N GLN A 29 -4.92 19.19 -1.25
CA GLN A 29 -4.57 19.47 -2.64
C GLN A 29 -4.13 18.18 -3.35
N TYR A 30 -3.37 17.34 -2.67
CA TYR A 30 -2.92 16.04 -3.16
C TYR A 30 -4.07 15.16 -3.65
N TYR A 31 -5.15 15.03 -2.86
CA TYR A 31 -6.30 14.21 -3.25
C TYR A 31 -7.18 14.89 -4.32
N GLU A 32 -7.21 16.22 -4.42
CA GLU A 32 -7.86 16.91 -5.56
C GLU A 32 -7.08 16.70 -6.86
N GLU A 33 -5.76 16.85 -6.82
CA GLU A 33 -4.88 16.56 -7.95
C GLU A 33 -4.97 15.09 -8.37
N MET A 34 -5.07 14.16 -7.42
CA MET A 34 -5.25 12.73 -7.71
C MET A 34 -6.51 12.44 -8.54
N LYS A 35 -7.61 13.21 -8.37
CA LYS A 35 -8.82 13.04 -9.19
C LYS A 35 -8.60 13.41 -10.66
N GLN A 36 -7.60 14.24 -10.93
CA GLN A 36 -7.24 14.71 -12.28
C GLN A 36 -6.01 13.99 -12.84
N LEU A 37 -5.37 13.11 -12.06
CA LEU A 37 -4.18 12.38 -12.47
C LEU A 37 -4.50 11.42 -13.63
N ASP A 38 -3.82 11.58 -14.75
CA ASP A 38 -4.01 10.67 -15.88
C ASP A 38 -3.52 9.24 -15.54
N VAL A 39 -3.98 8.21 -16.24
CA VAL A 39 -3.46 6.84 -16.11
C VAL A 39 -2.51 6.55 -17.26
N ASP A 40 -1.25 6.19 -16.95
CA ASP A 40 -0.28 5.83 -17.99
C ASP A 40 -0.50 4.36 -18.39
N VAL A 41 -1.39 4.17 -19.37
CA VAL A 41 -1.82 2.85 -19.84
C VAL A 41 -0.66 2.05 -20.43
N GLU A 42 0.21 2.70 -21.21
CA GLU A 42 1.37 2.04 -21.84
C GLU A 42 2.35 1.54 -20.76
N LYS A 43 2.69 2.38 -19.78
CA LYS A 43 3.52 1.97 -18.65
C LYS A 43 2.87 0.85 -17.85
N LEU A 44 1.55 0.91 -17.61
CA LEU A 44 0.84 -0.13 -16.88
C LEU A 44 0.85 -1.46 -17.65
N GLN A 45 0.62 -1.44 -18.95
CA GLN A 45 0.72 -2.61 -19.84
C GLN A 45 2.11 -3.22 -19.83
N ASN A 46 3.14 -2.40 -20.01
CA ASN A 46 4.54 -2.84 -19.99
C ASN A 46 4.90 -3.45 -18.62
N THR A 47 4.43 -2.85 -17.53
CA THR A 47 4.63 -3.38 -16.17
C THR A 47 3.93 -4.74 -16.00
N LEU A 48 2.68 -4.88 -16.42
CA LEU A 48 1.94 -6.14 -16.37
C LEU A 48 2.65 -7.23 -17.19
N GLN A 49 3.05 -6.93 -18.43
CA GLN A 49 3.78 -7.88 -19.26
C GLN A 49 5.10 -8.32 -18.62
N ALA A 50 5.85 -7.37 -18.05
CA ALA A 50 7.14 -7.65 -17.43
C ALA A 50 7.03 -8.41 -16.11
N THR A 51 5.99 -8.19 -15.31
CA THR A 51 5.95 -8.60 -13.89
C THR A 51 4.77 -9.50 -13.50
N PHE A 52 3.66 -9.52 -14.26
CA PHE A 52 2.49 -10.34 -13.98
C PHE A 52 2.68 -11.78 -14.48
N LYS A 53 3.44 -12.57 -13.71
CA LYS A 53 3.84 -13.93 -14.07
C LYS A 53 2.73 -14.96 -13.86
N SER A 54 2.97 -16.17 -14.35
CA SER A 54 2.03 -17.31 -14.35
C SER A 54 1.37 -17.55 -12.99
N ARG A 55 2.12 -17.49 -11.88
CA ARG A 55 1.57 -17.73 -10.53
C ARG A 55 0.42 -16.77 -10.17
N LEU A 56 0.62 -15.47 -10.36
CA LEU A 56 -0.41 -14.46 -10.06
C LEU A 56 -1.62 -14.61 -10.99
N ARG A 57 -1.36 -14.94 -12.27
CA ARG A 57 -2.41 -15.21 -13.27
C ARG A 57 -3.26 -16.42 -12.86
N THR A 58 -2.63 -17.54 -12.54
CA THR A 58 -3.31 -18.75 -12.08
C THR A 58 -4.14 -18.48 -10.84
N TRP A 59 -3.62 -17.73 -9.86
CA TRP A 59 -4.37 -17.37 -8.66
C TRP A 59 -5.62 -16.52 -8.94
N LEU A 60 -5.56 -15.55 -9.87
CA LEU A 60 -6.76 -14.81 -10.28
C LEU A 60 -7.77 -15.73 -10.97
N GLU A 61 -7.32 -16.59 -11.87
CA GLU A 61 -8.18 -17.42 -12.71
C GLU A 61 -8.82 -18.58 -11.94
N MET A 62 -8.11 -19.18 -10.98
CA MET A 62 -8.57 -20.36 -10.26
C MET A 62 -9.55 -20.05 -9.11
N CYS A 63 -9.76 -18.78 -8.77
CA CYS A 63 -10.64 -18.38 -7.68
C CYS A 63 -12.08 -18.83 -7.96
N ALA A 64 -12.54 -19.88 -7.27
CA ALA A 64 -13.90 -20.43 -7.45
C ALA A 64 -15.03 -19.60 -6.82
N HIS A 65 -14.73 -18.39 -6.32
CA HIS A 65 -15.70 -17.52 -5.64
C HIS A 65 -16.47 -18.19 -4.48
N CYS A 66 -15.87 -19.19 -3.82
CA CYS A 66 -16.50 -19.97 -2.75
C CYS A 66 -16.77 -19.19 -1.45
N GLY A 67 -16.15 -18.02 -1.26
CA GLY A 67 -16.38 -17.18 -0.08
C GLY A 67 -15.73 -17.67 1.22
N LEU A 68 -14.97 -18.78 1.23
CA LEU A 68 -14.32 -19.30 2.45
C LEU A 68 -13.30 -18.34 3.07
N CYS A 69 -12.77 -17.40 2.28
CA CYS A 69 -11.90 -16.34 2.78
C CYS A 69 -12.64 -15.23 3.57
N SER A 70 -13.99 -15.16 3.54
CA SER A 70 -14.77 -14.03 4.06
C SER A 70 -14.62 -13.86 5.58
N ASP A 71 -15.00 -14.87 6.36
CA ASP A 71 -15.00 -14.79 7.84
C ASP A 71 -13.57 -14.72 8.42
N SER A 72 -12.55 -15.02 7.62
CA SER A 72 -11.15 -14.80 8.02
C SER A 72 -10.75 -13.33 8.03
N CYS A 73 -11.44 -12.47 7.26
CA CYS A 73 -11.07 -11.07 7.11
C CYS A 73 -11.72 -10.20 8.18
N PHE A 74 -10.92 -9.57 9.04
CA PHE A 74 -11.46 -8.68 10.07
C PHE A 74 -12.18 -7.45 9.49
N PHE A 75 -11.81 -6.96 8.30
CA PHE A 75 -12.58 -5.91 7.62
C PHE A 75 -13.97 -6.39 7.22
N TYR A 76 -14.12 -7.63 6.77
CA TYR A 76 -15.43 -8.18 6.45
C TYR A 76 -16.31 -8.26 7.71
N LEU A 77 -15.75 -8.77 8.81
CA LEU A 77 -16.46 -8.87 10.10
C LEU A 77 -16.81 -7.50 10.68
N ALA A 78 -15.87 -6.56 10.71
CA ALA A 78 -16.07 -5.22 11.28
C ALA A 78 -17.08 -4.39 10.47
N ASN A 79 -17.20 -4.62 9.16
CA ASN A 79 -18.14 -3.93 8.28
C ASN A 79 -19.45 -4.70 8.09
N LYS A 80 -19.98 -5.32 9.17
CA LYS A 80 -21.29 -5.99 9.18
C LYS A 80 -21.45 -7.04 8.07
N LYS A 81 -20.38 -7.77 7.75
CA LYS A 81 -20.37 -8.81 6.71
C LYS A 81 -20.74 -8.29 5.32
N ASP A 82 -20.39 -7.03 5.02
CA ASP A 82 -20.54 -6.45 3.68
C ASP A 82 -19.85 -7.31 2.60
N PRO A 83 -20.57 -7.84 1.59
CA PRO A 83 -19.99 -8.64 0.53
C PRO A 83 -18.84 -7.96 -0.24
N THR A 84 -18.83 -6.62 -0.30
CA THR A 84 -17.73 -5.88 -0.94
C THR A 84 -16.41 -5.99 -0.17
N GLN A 85 -16.48 -6.43 1.09
CA GLN A 85 -15.33 -6.60 1.95
C GLN A 85 -14.68 -7.99 1.86
N VAL A 86 -15.32 -8.94 1.16
CA VAL A 86 -14.81 -10.30 0.96
C VAL A 86 -13.46 -10.25 0.22
N PRO A 87 -12.39 -10.90 0.71
CA PRO A 87 -11.07 -10.84 0.09
C PRO A 87 -11.07 -11.22 -1.40
N ALA A 88 -11.80 -12.28 -1.77
CA ALA A 88 -11.95 -12.69 -3.15
C ALA A 88 -12.63 -11.62 -4.01
N TYR A 89 -13.66 -10.95 -3.51
CA TYR A 89 -14.30 -9.85 -4.23
C TYR A 89 -13.33 -8.69 -4.44
N LYS A 90 -12.66 -8.24 -3.37
CA LYS A 90 -11.72 -7.12 -3.41
C LYS A 90 -10.64 -7.29 -4.47
N ILE A 91 -10.00 -8.47 -4.54
CA ILE A 91 -8.90 -8.67 -5.50
C ILE A 91 -9.43 -8.80 -6.93
N GLN A 92 -10.60 -9.42 -7.12
CA GLN A 92 -11.22 -9.57 -8.44
C GLN A 92 -11.76 -8.25 -8.98
N SER A 93 -12.33 -7.41 -8.11
CA SER A 93 -12.84 -6.08 -8.47
C SER A 93 -11.75 -5.04 -8.69
N THR A 94 -10.50 -5.33 -8.32
CA THR A 94 -9.35 -4.42 -8.48
C THR A 94 -8.35 -5.00 -9.48
N LEU A 95 -7.36 -5.78 -9.00
CA LEU A 95 -6.32 -6.38 -9.83
C LEU A 95 -6.93 -7.24 -10.96
N GLY A 96 -8.01 -7.97 -10.69
CA GLY A 96 -8.74 -8.74 -11.71
C GLY A 96 -9.23 -7.87 -12.87
N VAL A 97 -9.78 -6.69 -12.60
CA VAL A 97 -10.23 -5.75 -13.63
C VAL A 97 -9.04 -5.15 -14.40
N ILE A 98 -7.97 -4.75 -13.70
CA ILE A 98 -6.74 -4.24 -14.34
C ILE A 98 -6.17 -5.26 -15.33
N VAL A 99 -6.06 -6.53 -14.90
CA VAL A 99 -5.53 -7.61 -15.75
C VAL A 99 -6.48 -7.91 -16.91
N LYS A 100 -7.79 -8.02 -16.65
CA LYS A 100 -8.81 -8.29 -17.69
C LYS A 100 -8.85 -7.22 -18.77
N ARG A 101 -8.63 -5.95 -18.41
CA ARG A 101 -8.59 -4.82 -19.35
C ARG A 101 -7.20 -4.53 -19.90
N ASN A 102 -6.22 -5.38 -19.60
CA ASN A 102 -4.82 -5.19 -19.99
C ASN A 102 -4.34 -3.75 -19.69
N GLY A 103 -4.51 -3.30 -18.44
CA GLY A 103 -4.11 -1.96 -18.01
C GLY A 103 -4.97 -0.80 -18.51
N ASN A 104 -5.95 -1.02 -19.41
CA ASN A 104 -6.84 0.04 -19.88
C ASN A 104 -7.95 0.33 -18.86
N VAL A 105 -7.60 1.09 -17.82
CA VAL A 105 -8.47 1.44 -16.69
C VAL A 105 -8.52 2.95 -16.48
N THR A 106 -9.62 3.44 -15.91
CA THR A 106 -9.85 4.86 -15.66
C THR A 106 -9.16 5.33 -14.38
N ASN A 107 -8.96 6.64 -14.24
CA ASN A 107 -8.53 7.27 -12.99
C ASN A 107 -9.40 6.81 -11.79
N GLU A 108 -10.73 6.85 -11.95
CA GLU A 108 -11.67 6.43 -10.91
C GLU A 108 -11.42 5.00 -10.45
N HIS A 109 -11.14 4.09 -11.38
CA HIS A 109 -10.83 2.71 -11.05
C HIS A 109 -9.50 2.57 -10.30
N MET A 110 -8.49 3.36 -10.67
CA MET A 110 -7.20 3.39 -9.96
C MET A 110 -7.34 3.95 -8.54
N ARG A 111 -8.16 4.98 -8.34
CA ARG A 111 -8.53 5.48 -7.00
C ARG A 111 -9.26 4.43 -6.18
N TYR A 112 -10.20 3.70 -6.78
CA TYR A 112 -10.87 2.57 -6.14
C TYR A 112 -9.87 1.47 -5.73
N CYS A 113 -8.92 1.12 -6.61
CA CYS A 113 -7.87 0.17 -6.32
C CYS A 113 -7.01 0.60 -5.13
N MET A 114 -6.61 1.88 -5.08
CA MET A 114 -5.86 2.45 -3.97
C MET A 114 -6.64 2.35 -2.64
N ASP A 115 -7.91 2.80 -2.63
CA ASP A 115 -8.77 2.71 -1.44
C ASP A 115 -8.90 1.26 -0.94
N VAL A 116 -9.11 0.31 -1.84
CA VAL A 116 -9.22 -1.10 -1.46
C VAL A 116 -7.88 -1.67 -0.97
N ALA A 117 -6.78 -1.34 -1.63
CA ALA A 117 -5.46 -1.91 -1.35
C ALA A 117 -4.86 -1.42 -0.02
N TRP A 118 -5.12 -0.17 0.38
CA TRP A 118 -4.63 0.41 1.64
C TRP A 118 -5.72 0.58 2.71
N GLY A 119 -6.91 1.03 2.33
CA GLY A 119 -8.01 1.29 3.27
C GLY A 119 -8.80 0.05 3.69
N LYS A 120 -8.79 -1.01 2.87
CA LYS A 120 -9.60 -2.24 3.11
C LYS A 120 -8.77 -3.53 3.18
N CYS A 121 -7.45 -3.45 3.16
CA CYS A 121 -6.56 -4.59 3.27
C CYS A 121 -5.27 -4.22 4.00
N THR A 122 -4.87 -5.01 5.00
CA THR A 122 -3.58 -4.85 5.71
C THR A 122 -2.48 -5.75 5.19
N CYS A 123 -2.75 -6.57 4.17
CA CYS A 123 -1.84 -7.63 3.70
C CYS A 123 -1.44 -8.66 4.79
N CYS A 124 -2.24 -8.83 5.85
CA CYS A 124 -1.97 -9.85 6.89
C CYS A 124 -2.04 -11.31 6.42
N ASN A 125 -2.49 -11.54 5.18
CA ASN A 125 -2.61 -12.84 4.50
C ASN A 125 -3.43 -13.93 5.22
N ARG A 126 -4.17 -13.60 6.28
CA ARG A 126 -5.04 -14.56 6.99
C ARG A 126 -5.99 -15.26 6.02
N CYS A 127 -6.55 -14.52 5.06
CA CYS A 127 -7.42 -15.07 4.02
C CYS A 127 -6.76 -16.10 3.09
N GLY A 128 -5.43 -16.04 2.91
CA GLY A 128 -4.69 -17.05 2.16
C GLY A 128 -4.66 -18.40 2.88
N SER A 129 -4.51 -18.40 4.21
CA SER A 129 -4.52 -19.61 5.04
C SER A 129 -5.85 -20.37 5.02
N PHE A 130 -6.97 -19.70 4.72
CA PHE A 130 -8.30 -20.31 4.62
C PHE A 130 -8.72 -20.60 3.17
N CYS A 131 -7.88 -20.28 2.18
CA CYS A 131 -8.20 -20.54 0.79
C CYS A 131 -7.89 -22.01 0.45
N PRO A 132 -8.88 -22.84 0.05
CA PRO A 132 -8.62 -24.24 -0.31
C PRO A 132 -7.78 -24.39 -1.59
N TYR A 133 -7.67 -23.31 -2.37
CA TYR A 133 -6.88 -23.24 -3.59
C TYR A 133 -5.46 -22.69 -3.37
N GLY A 134 -5.10 -22.32 -2.13
CA GLY A 134 -3.78 -21.77 -1.82
C GLY A 134 -3.49 -20.44 -2.49
N ILE A 135 -4.51 -19.60 -2.73
CA ILE A 135 -4.33 -18.26 -3.29
C ILE A 135 -3.72 -17.36 -2.21
N ASP A 136 -2.51 -16.87 -2.45
CA ASP A 136 -1.86 -15.92 -1.55
C ASP A 136 -2.36 -14.49 -1.79
N MET A 137 -3.33 -14.08 -0.99
CA MET A 137 -3.92 -12.74 -1.08
C MET A 137 -2.93 -11.64 -0.67
N GLY A 138 -2.05 -11.91 0.28
CA GLY A 138 -1.02 -10.95 0.73
C GLY A 138 -0.11 -10.53 -0.42
N VAL A 139 0.38 -11.50 -1.19
CA VAL A 139 1.19 -11.26 -2.40
C VAL A 139 0.38 -10.54 -3.48
N MET A 140 -0.87 -10.97 -3.73
CA MET A 140 -1.73 -10.36 -4.74
C MET A 140 -2.02 -8.88 -4.46
N PHE A 141 -2.32 -8.52 -3.20
CA PHE A 141 -2.51 -7.14 -2.79
C PHE A 141 -1.21 -6.34 -2.78
N SER A 142 -0.07 -6.96 -2.42
CA SER A 142 1.22 -6.29 -2.49
C SER A 142 1.59 -5.93 -3.94
N TYR A 143 1.28 -6.82 -4.88
CA TYR A 143 1.42 -6.54 -6.31
C TYR A 143 0.51 -5.39 -6.78
N LEU A 144 -0.76 -5.39 -6.37
CA LEU A 144 -1.69 -4.31 -6.66
C LEU A 144 -1.18 -2.95 -6.13
N ARG A 145 -0.68 -2.91 -4.88
CA ARG A 145 -0.06 -1.70 -4.32
C ARG A 145 1.11 -1.22 -5.16
N GLY A 146 1.94 -2.13 -5.68
CA GLY A 146 3.03 -1.81 -6.60
C GLY A 146 2.56 -1.18 -7.91
N LEU A 147 1.46 -1.68 -8.49
CA LEU A 147 0.85 -1.08 -9.69
C LEU A 147 0.29 0.31 -9.40
N CYS A 148 -0.44 0.48 -8.30
CA CYS A 148 -0.94 1.78 -7.87
C CYS A 148 0.21 2.78 -7.62
N PHE A 149 1.28 2.33 -6.97
CA PHE A 149 2.48 3.13 -6.72
C PHE A 149 3.15 3.60 -8.02
N SER A 150 3.32 2.70 -9.00
CA SER A 150 3.96 3.06 -10.28
C SER A 150 3.15 4.08 -11.10
N GLN A 151 1.86 4.20 -10.81
CA GLN A 151 0.91 5.13 -11.43
C GLN A 151 0.62 6.37 -10.57
N GLY A 152 1.25 6.52 -9.39
CA GLY A 152 1.06 7.68 -8.51
C GLY A 152 -0.21 7.66 -7.65
N PHE A 153 -1.00 6.58 -7.70
CA PHE A 153 -2.19 6.39 -6.86
C PHE A 153 -1.80 5.80 -5.50
N VAL A 154 -1.23 6.64 -4.65
CA VAL A 154 -0.73 6.26 -3.32
C VAL A 154 -1.40 7.15 -2.27
N PRO A 155 -1.83 6.62 -1.10
CA PRO A 155 -2.30 7.49 -0.02
C PRO A 155 -1.24 8.54 0.36
N TRP A 156 -1.67 9.77 0.65
CA TRP A 156 -0.78 10.90 0.94
C TRP A 156 0.24 10.56 2.04
N GLU A 157 -0.25 9.96 3.13
CA GLU A 157 0.54 9.53 4.28
C GLU A 157 1.60 8.49 3.90
N MET A 158 1.24 7.57 3.01
CA MET A 158 2.14 6.52 2.54
C MET A 158 3.21 7.06 1.59
N LYS A 159 2.86 8.08 0.77
CA LYS A 159 3.84 8.76 -0.09
C LYS A 159 4.89 9.48 0.76
N ILE A 160 4.46 10.19 1.81
CA ILE A 160 5.34 10.82 2.81
C ILE A 160 6.24 9.80 3.50
N GLY A 161 5.66 8.77 4.12
CA GLY A 161 6.44 7.79 4.90
C GLY A 161 7.50 7.10 4.04
N SER A 162 7.15 6.71 2.81
CA SER A 162 8.13 6.13 1.89
C SER A 162 9.21 7.13 1.44
N GLY A 163 8.89 8.42 1.38
CA GLY A 163 9.85 9.49 1.11
C GLY A 163 10.84 9.68 2.27
N MET A 164 10.33 9.72 3.51
CA MET A 164 11.14 9.80 4.72
C MET A 164 12.17 8.67 4.79
N HIS A 165 11.76 7.43 4.52
CA HIS A 165 12.68 6.29 4.47
C HIS A 165 13.79 6.43 3.41
N ARG A 166 13.52 7.07 2.26
CA ARG A 166 14.52 7.28 1.21
C ARG A 166 15.53 8.36 1.57
N ILE A 167 15.05 9.45 2.19
CA ILE A 167 15.84 10.64 2.51
C ILE A 167 16.67 10.40 3.78
N PHE A 168 16.01 9.98 4.86
CA PHE A 168 16.61 9.91 6.19
C PHE A 168 17.11 8.51 6.55
N ARG A 169 16.75 7.49 5.77
CA ARG A 169 16.96 6.08 6.13
C ARG A 169 16.27 5.69 7.46
N ALA A 170 15.29 6.49 7.90
CA ALA A 170 14.50 6.33 9.10
C ALA A 170 13.02 6.62 8.83
N GLN A 171 12.12 6.14 9.69
CA GLN A 171 10.67 6.30 9.50
C GLN A 171 10.16 7.70 9.88
N MET A 172 10.81 8.39 10.83
CA MET A 172 10.34 9.67 11.39
C MET A 172 11.43 10.74 11.47
N ASP A 173 12.41 10.71 10.56
CA ASP A 173 13.57 11.62 10.63
C ASP A 173 14.28 11.59 12.00
N VAL A 174 14.24 10.43 12.67
CA VAL A 174 14.95 10.22 13.94
C VAL A 174 16.43 10.33 13.64
N THR A 175 17.07 11.35 14.19
CA THR A 175 18.51 11.52 14.00
C THR A 175 19.26 10.45 14.79
N PRO A 176 20.52 10.14 14.42
CA PRO A 176 21.35 9.25 15.23
C PRO A 176 21.47 9.72 16.70
N GLY A 177 21.45 11.04 16.95
CA GLY A 177 21.46 11.60 18.30
C GLY A 177 20.19 11.26 19.07
N ASP A 178 19.01 11.54 18.48
CA ASP A 178 17.73 11.23 19.11
C ASP A 178 17.56 9.72 19.37
N TRP A 179 18.12 8.89 18.49
CA TRP A 179 18.14 7.43 18.66
C TRP A 179 18.99 7.01 19.87
N VAL A 180 20.20 7.56 20.01
CA VAL A 180 21.09 7.27 21.15
C VAL A 180 20.44 7.74 22.45
N GLU A 181 19.88 8.96 22.48
CA GLU A 181 19.17 9.49 23.66
C GLU A 181 17.99 8.60 24.04
N THR A 182 17.22 8.11 23.05
CA THR A 182 16.12 7.17 23.31
C THR A 182 16.62 5.87 23.93
N CYS A 183 17.72 5.32 23.42
CA CYS A 183 18.34 4.11 23.98
C CYS A 183 18.85 4.34 25.41
N GLU A 184 19.53 5.45 25.68
CA GLU A 184 20.02 5.81 27.01
C GLU A 184 18.85 5.92 28.00
N TRP A 185 17.79 6.64 27.62
CA TRP A 185 16.58 6.74 28.43
C TRP A 185 15.93 5.38 28.68
N MET A 186 15.84 4.51 27.66
CA MET A 186 15.33 3.15 27.83
C MET A 186 16.17 2.31 28.79
N ALA A 187 17.50 2.46 28.77
CA ALA A 187 18.39 1.77 29.69
C ALA A 187 18.18 2.28 31.12
N GLU A 188 18.11 3.59 31.33
CA GLU A 188 17.86 4.24 32.61
C GLU A 188 16.54 3.80 33.25
N GLU A 189 15.42 3.84 32.51
CA GLU A 189 14.10 3.43 33.02
C GLU A 189 14.04 1.95 33.41
N GLN A 190 14.85 1.10 32.78
CA GLN A 190 14.86 -0.35 33.03
C GLN A 190 15.80 -0.75 34.17
N GLN A 191 16.63 0.17 34.70
CA GLN A 191 17.54 -0.10 35.83
C GLN A 191 16.81 -0.51 37.10
N ASP A 192 15.57 -0.04 37.31
CA ASP A 192 14.75 -0.40 38.47
C ASP A 192 14.42 -1.90 38.50
N GLU A 193 14.21 -2.52 37.33
CA GLU A 193 13.97 -3.95 37.20
C GLU A 193 15.28 -4.74 36.98
N TRP A 194 16.23 -4.16 36.25
CA TRP A 194 17.47 -4.81 35.81
C TRP A 194 18.70 -3.95 36.15
N PRO A 195 19.18 -3.98 37.41
CA PRO A 195 20.35 -3.20 37.82
C PRO A 195 21.61 -3.54 37.02
N GLY A 196 22.26 -2.51 36.47
CA GLY A 196 23.47 -2.63 35.64
C GLY A 196 23.20 -2.89 34.15
N LEU A 197 21.96 -2.79 33.67
CA LEU A 197 21.64 -2.84 32.24
C LEU A 197 22.26 -1.67 31.44
N GLU A 198 23.18 -1.98 30.55
CA GLU A 198 23.72 -1.03 29.57
C GLU A 198 23.39 -1.51 28.15
N ILE A 199 23.05 -0.58 27.26
CA ILE A 199 22.89 -0.87 25.83
C ILE A 199 24.27 -0.72 25.17
N PRO A 200 24.79 -1.75 24.47
CA PRO A 200 26.14 -1.74 23.88
C PRO A 200 26.36 -0.66 22.81
#